data_AF-A0A7L4N3Z3-F1
#
_entry.id   AF-A0A7L4N3Z3-F1
#
_cell.length_a   1.000
_cell.length_b   1.000
_cell.length_c   1.000
_cell.angle_alpha   90.00
_cell.angle_beta   90.00
_cell.angle_gamma   90.00
#
_symmetry.space_group_name_H-M   'P 1'
#
loop_
_entity.id
_entity.type
_entity.pdbx_description
1 polymer ?
#
loop_
_entity_poly.entity_id
_entity_poly.type
_entity_poly.pdbx_seq_one_letter_code
_entity_poly.pdbx_strand_id
1 'polypeptide(L)'
;MAQTVNVGELTLPQLELLKGQLDQEVEFLSSSIAQLKVVQTKYVEAKDCLNVLNKGNEGKILIPLPVPTFPDSSHPQMYVPGKLSDVECVLIDVGTGYYVEKKADDAREFFKRKIDFLTKQMEKIQPALQDKHAMKQ
;
A
#
# COMPACT_ATOMS: atom_id res chain seq x y z
N MET A 1 31.73 -1.05 7.95
CA MET A 1 32.56 -2.26 7.95
C MET A 1 31.61 -3.42 8.26
N ALA A 2 31.08 -4.08 7.22
CA ALA A 2 30.16 -5.22 7.40
C ALA A 2 31.01 -6.44 7.75
N GLN A 3 30.89 -6.91 8.99
CA GLN A 3 31.59 -8.09 9.47
C GLN A 3 30.91 -9.31 8.86
N THR A 4 31.54 -9.92 7.86
CA THR A 4 31.12 -11.19 7.27
C THR A 4 31.24 -12.27 8.35
N VAL A 5 30.14 -12.56 9.03
CA VAL A 5 30.08 -13.62 10.04
C VAL A 5 30.31 -14.94 9.32
N ASN A 6 31.41 -15.62 9.65
CA ASN A 6 31.78 -16.88 9.02
C ASN A 6 30.94 -18.00 9.65
N VAL A 7 29.86 -18.40 8.98
CA VAL A 7 28.84 -19.33 9.50
C VAL A 7 29.44 -20.68 9.89
N GLY A 8 30.57 -21.07 9.30
CA GLY A 8 31.30 -22.31 9.62
C GLY A 8 32.11 -22.30 10.93
N GLU A 9 32.30 -21.13 11.57
CA GLU A 9 33.05 -21.00 12.83
C GLU A 9 32.12 -20.85 14.06
N LEU A 10 30.81 -20.78 13.84
CA LEU A 10 29.82 -20.61 14.90
C LEU A 10 29.52 -21.92 15.63
N THR A 11 29.32 -21.82 16.94
CA THR A 11 28.87 -22.96 17.75
C THR A 11 27.37 -23.24 17.52
N LEU A 12 26.93 -24.50 17.68
CA LEU A 12 25.53 -24.91 17.53
C LEU A 12 24.50 -23.97 18.20
N PRO A 13 24.70 -23.51 19.46
CA PRO A 13 23.78 -22.57 20.10
C PRO A 13 23.72 -21.18 19.44
N GLN A 14 24.83 -20.71 18.87
CA GLN A 14 24.89 -19.42 18.15
C GLN A 14 24.18 -19.49 16.79
N LEU A 15 24.23 -20.66 16.13
CA LEU A 15 23.50 -20.93 14.90
C LEU A 15 21.98 -20.95 15.11
N GLU A 16 21.48 -21.53 16.22
CA GLU A 16 20.05 -21.49 16.55
C GLU A 16 19.55 -20.06 16.81
N LEU A 17 20.33 -19.26 17.52
CA LEU A 17 20.01 -17.85 17.76
C LEU A 17 20.00 -17.04 16.45
N LEU A 18 21.01 -17.24 15.60
CA LEU A 18 21.11 -16.56 14.30
C LEU A 18 19.96 -16.93 13.37
N LYS A 19 19.57 -18.21 13.34
CA LYS A 19 18.40 -18.68 12.60
C LYS A 19 17.13 -17.99 13.06
N GLY A 20 16.91 -17.88 14.36
CA GLY A 20 15.74 -17.18 14.92
C GLY A 20 15.68 -15.70 14.52
N GLN A 21 16.84 -15.02 14.52
CA GLN A 21 16.93 -13.63 14.06
C GLN A 21 16.62 -13.50 12.56
N LEU A 22 17.19 -14.37 11.73
CA LEU A 22 16.93 -14.39 10.28
C LEU A 22 15.46 -14.66 9.98
N ASP A 23 14.80 -15.56 10.72
CA ASP A 23 13.36 -15.84 10.55
C ASP A 23 12.49 -14.60 10.85
N GLN A 24 12.77 -13.89 11.95
CA GLN A 24 12.06 -12.65 12.29
C GLN A 24 12.28 -11.55 11.24
N GLU A 25 13.51 -11.40 10.75
CA GLU A 25 13.81 -10.41 9.73
C GLU A 25 13.13 -10.72 8.38
N VAL A 26 13.11 -11.98 7.97
CA VAL A 26 12.39 -12.42 6.77
C VAL A 26 10.90 -12.15 6.89
N GLU A 27 10.29 -12.48 8.03
CA GLU A 27 8.88 -12.21 8.29
C GLU A 27 8.56 -10.71 8.25
N PHE A 28 9.41 -9.89 8.88
CA PHE A 28 9.29 -8.44 8.88
C PHE A 28 9.35 -7.84 7.47
N LEU A 29 10.34 -8.24 6.67
CA LEU A 29 10.49 -7.75 5.28
C LEU A 29 9.34 -8.22 4.38
N SER A 30 8.89 -9.47 4.55
CA SER A 30 7.75 -10.02 3.81
C SER A 30 6.45 -9.28 4.12
N SER A 31 6.16 -9.06 5.42
CA SER A 31 5.00 -8.28 5.87
C SER A 31 5.05 -6.83 5.36
N SER A 32 6.24 -6.22 5.38
CA SER A 32 6.45 -4.86 4.86
C SER A 32 6.14 -4.77 3.36
N ILE A 33 6.62 -5.71 2.54
CA ILE A 33 6.30 -5.75 1.10
C ILE A 33 4.79 -5.93 0.89
N ALA A 34 4.15 -6.82 1.64
CA ALA A 34 2.71 -7.06 1.54
C ALA A 34 1.91 -5.78 1.82
N GLN A 35 2.26 -5.05 2.89
CA GLN A 35 1.63 -3.78 3.23
C GLN A 35 1.84 -2.71 2.15
N LEU A 36 3.08 -2.56 1.64
CA LEU A 36 3.38 -1.61 0.56
C LEU A 36 2.58 -1.92 -0.71
N LYS A 37 2.39 -3.21 -1.02
CA LYS A 37 1.59 -3.65 -2.16
C LYS A 37 0.10 -3.29 -2.01
N VAL A 38 -0.46 -3.43 -0.80
CA VAL A 38 -1.86 -3.01 -0.53
C VAL A 38 -2.02 -1.51 -0.77
N VAL A 39 -1.07 -0.68 -0.32
CA VAL A 39 -1.10 0.78 -0.55
C VAL A 39 -0.94 1.10 -2.04
N GLN A 40 -0.06 0.38 -2.75
CA GLN A 40 0.10 0.53 -4.20
C GLN A 40 -1.20 0.24 -4.95
N THR A 41 -1.89 -0.85 -4.62
CA THR A 41 -3.19 -1.19 -5.21
C THR A 41 -4.21 -0.08 -5.01
N LYS A 42 -4.31 0.49 -3.80
CA LYS A 42 -5.22 1.61 -3.52
C LYS A 42 -4.92 2.84 -4.39
N TYR A 43 -3.64 3.15 -4.63
CA TYR A 43 -3.29 4.27 -5.53
C TYR A 43 -3.57 3.97 -7.00
N VAL A 44 -3.41 2.72 -7.44
CA VAL A 44 -3.79 2.30 -8.80
C VAL A 44 -5.31 2.42 -8.98
N GLU A 45 -6.10 1.87 -8.05
CA GLU A 45 -7.55 1.98 -8.04
C GLU A 45 -8.01 3.44 -8.03
N ALA A 46 -7.42 4.29 -7.19
CA ALA A 46 -7.74 5.72 -7.17
C ALA A 46 -7.44 6.40 -8.51
N LYS A 47 -6.31 6.07 -9.16
CA LYS A 47 -5.97 6.58 -10.49
C LYS A 47 -6.97 6.12 -11.55
N ASP A 48 -7.42 4.88 -11.48
CA ASP A 48 -8.39 4.32 -12.42
C ASP A 48 -9.79 4.94 -12.21
N CYS A 49 -10.19 5.19 -10.96
CA CYS A 49 -11.41 5.95 -10.64
C CYS A 49 -11.38 7.38 -11.23
N LEU A 50 -10.22 8.05 -11.24
CA LEU A 50 -10.06 9.35 -11.90
C LEU A 50 -10.18 9.29 -13.44
N ASN A 51 -10.01 8.12 -14.06
CA ASN A 51 -10.23 7.95 -15.50
C ASN A 51 -11.71 7.73 -15.83
N VAL A 52 -12.48 7.24 -14.87
CA VAL A 52 -13.95 7.11 -14.98
C VAL A 52 -14.61 8.47 -14.76
N LEU A 53 -13.99 9.38 -13.97
CA LEU A 53 -14.49 10.71 -13.63
C LEU A 53 -14.45 11.68 -14.82
N ASN A 54 -15.55 11.80 -15.56
CA ASN A 54 -15.66 12.58 -16.80
C ASN A 54 -16.97 13.40 -16.80
N LYS A 55 -17.05 14.52 -17.53
CA LYS A 55 -18.28 15.34 -17.63
C LYS A 55 -19.55 14.57 -18.03
N GLY A 56 -19.41 13.42 -18.69
CA GLY A 56 -20.52 12.54 -19.06
C GLY A 56 -21.17 11.76 -17.89
N ASN A 57 -20.57 11.76 -16.70
CA ASN A 57 -21.13 11.13 -15.51
C ASN A 57 -21.64 12.14 -14.46
N GLU A 58 -21.63 13.44 -14.81
CA GLU A 58 -22.23 14.48 -14.00
C GLU A 58 -23.71 14.16 -13.75
N GLY A 59 -24.09 14.15 -12.47
CA GLY A 59 -25.49 14.05 -12.06
C GLY A 59 -26.01 12.71 -11.53
N LYS A 60 -25.26 11.59 -11.56
CA LYS A 60 -25.64 10.35 -10.84
C LYS A 60 -24.43 9.58 -10.31
N ILE A 61 -24.23 9.61 -9.00
CA ILE A 61 -23.27 8.76 -8.29
C ILE A 61 -23.95 8.06 -7.12
N LEU A 62 -23.53 6.84 -6.80
CA LEU A 62 -23.93 6.13 -5.60
C LEU A 62 -22.78 6.20 -4.60
N ILE A 63 -23.00 6.86 -3.48
CA ILE A 63 -21.97 7.05 -2.44
C ILE A 63 -22.19 6.01 -1.36
N PRO A 64 -21.18 5.18 -1.02
CA PRO A 64 -21.30 4.22 0.07
C PRO A 64 -21.37 4.98 1.41
N LEU A 65 -22.42 4.73 2.19
CA LEU A 65 -22.51 5.22 3.56
C LEU A 65 -21.79 4.25 4.51
N PRO A 66 -20.85 4.72 5.33
CA PRO A 66 -20.36 3.94 6.46
C PRO A 66 -21.46 3.92 7.53
N VAL A 67 -22.32 2.90 7.51
CA VAL A 67 -23.20 2.62 8.64
C VAL A 67 -22.37 1.99 9.76
N PRO A 68 -22.64 2.32 11.05
CA PRO A 68 -21.98 1.68 12.16
C PRO A 68 -22.28 0.18 12.11
N THR A 69 -21.23 -0.61 11.87
CA THR A 69 -21.29 -2.06 11.84
C THR A 69 -21.66 -2.57 13.23
N PHE A 70 -22.94 -2.88 13.43
CA PHE A 70 -23.35 -3.72 14.54
C PHE A 70 -22.92 -5.17 14.23
N PRO A 71 -22.37 -5.91 15.20
CA PRO A 71 -21.68 -7.18 14.95
C PRO A 71 -22.59 -8.34 14.48
N ASP A 72 -23.90 -8.14 14.41
CA ASP A 72 -24.91 -9.14 14.04
C ASP A 72 -25.77 -8.68 12.85
N SER A 73 -25.15 -8.24 11.76
CA SER A 73 -25.91 -8.13 10.52
C SER A 73 -25.00 -8.46 9.34
N SER A 74 -25.47 -9.38 8.51
CA SER A 74 -25.12 -9.48 7.10
C SER A 74 -25.39 -8.13 6.42
N HIS A 75 -24.47 -7.16 6.54
CA HIS A 75 -24.73 -5.75 6.21
C HIS A 75 -24.83 -5.54 4.70
N PRO A 76 -26.01 -5.17 4.16
CA PRO A 76 -26.07 -4.59 2.81
C PRO A 76 -25.35 -3.24 2.86
N GLN A 77 -24.34 -3.07 2.02
CA GLN A 77 -23.75 -1.76 1.78
C GLN A 77 -24.88 -0.79 1.37
N MET A 78 -25.19 0.19 2.22
CA MET A 78 -26.18 1.20 1.90
C MET A 78 -25.54 2.26 1.01
N TYR A 79 -26.10 2.46 -0.18
CA TYR A 79 -25.66 3.47 -1.13
C TYR A 79 -26.68 4.59 -1.20
N VAL A 80 -26.22 5.84 -1.11
CA VAL A 80 -27.07 7.01 -1.30
C VAL A 80 -26.89 7.57 -2.70
N PRO A 81 -27.98 7.81 -3.45
CA PRO A 81 -27.89 8.54 -4.71
C PRO A 81 -27.49 9.99 -4.43
N GLY A 82 -26.37 10.39 -4.99
CA GLY A 82 -25.85 11.75 -5.00
C GLY A 82 -25.75 12.29 -6.42
N LYS A 83 -25.62 13.61 -6.52
CA LYS A 83 -25.26 14.30 -7.75
C LYS A 83 -23.80 14.72 -7.67
N LEU A 84 -23.04 14.36 -8.69
CA LEU A 84 -21.67 14.80 -8.86
C LEU A 84 -21.69 16.20 -9.50
N SER A 85 -21.23 17.20 -8.76
CA SER A 85 -21.29 18.62 -9.17
C SER A 85 -19.98 19.12 -9.78
N ASP A 86 -18.85 18.54 -9.41
CA ASP A 86 -17.53 18.89 -9.93
C ASP A 86 -16.75 17.61 -10.23
N VAL A 87 -16.23 17.52 -11.45
CA VAL A 87 -15.41 16.41 -11.96
C VAL A 87 -13.98 16.85 -12.24
N GLU A 88 -13.70 18.15 -12.17
CA GLU A 88 -12.39 18.73 -12.49
C GLU A 88 -11.49 18.77 -11.26
N CYS A 89 -12.06 18.98 -10.07
CA CYS A 89 -11.34 19.02 -8.81
C CYS A 89 -11.58 17.78 -7.94
N VAL A 90 -10.51 17.27 -7.34
CA VAL A 90 -10.54 16.11 -6.45
C VAL A 90 -9.76 16.38 -5.18
N LEU A 91 -10.22 15.81 -4.08
CA LEU A 91 -9.57 15.92 -2.78
C LEU A 91 -8.54 14.80 -2.62
N ILE A 92 -7.29 15.15 -2.34
CA ILE A 92 -6.20 14.19 -2.14
C ILE A 92 -5.72 14.27 -0.69
N ASP A 93 -5.67 13.13 -0.01
CA ASP A 93 -4.96 12.99 1.26
C ASP A 93 -3.45 12.97 1.01
N VAL A 94 -2.74 13.97 1.54
CA VAL A 94 -1.28 14.08 1.43
C VAL A 94 -0.54 13.49 2.64
N GLY A 95 -1.29 13.07 3.67
CA GLY A 95 -0.80 12.54 4.92
C GLY A 95 -0.94 13.52 6.09
N THR A 96 -0.65 13.05 7.31
CA THR A 96 -0.73 13.83 8.57
C THR A 96 -2.10 14.47 8.85
N GLY A 97 -3.17 13.98 8.20
CA GLY A 97 -4.53 14.52 8.34
C GLY A 97 -4.81 15.74 7.47
N TYR A 98 -3.95 16.05 6.49
CA TYR A 98 -4.16 17.15 5.56
C TYR A 98 -4.70 16.66 4.22
N TYR A 99 -5.70 17.39 3.73
CA TYR A 99 -6.32 17.17 2.44
C TYR A 99 -6.09 18.38 1.55
N VAL A 100 -5.70 18.14 0.30
CA VAL A 100 -5.43 19.19 -0.68
C VAL A 100 -6.33 18.96 -1.89
N GLU A 101 -7.04 20.00 -2.29
CA GLU A 101 -7.79 20.01 -3.52
C GLU A 101 -6.83 20.18 -4.71
N LYS A 102 -6.92 19.28 -5.68
CA LYS A 102 -6.12 19.30 -6.89
C LYS A 102 -6.99 19.02 -8.10
N LYS A 103 -6.55 19.52 -9.26
CA LYS A 103 -7.17 19.17 -10.54
C LYS A 103 -6.98 17.67 -10.81
N ALA A 104 -7.92 17.07 -11.53
CA ALA A 104 -7.90 15.65 -11.86
C ALA A 104 -6.59 15.24 -12.58
N ASP A 105 -6.04 16.10 -13.45
CA ASP A 105 -4.77 15.83 -14.14
C ASP A 105 -3.56 15.86 -13.19
N ASP A 106 -3.48 16.87 -12.31
CA ASP A 106 -2.46 16.94 -11.26
C ASP A 106 -2.55 15.74 -10.31
N ALA A 107 -3.77 15.28 -10.03
CA ALA A 107 -4.03 14.12 -9.19
C ALA A 107 -3.53 12.82 -9.84
N ARG A 108 -3.72 12.66 -11.16
CA ARG A 108 -3.18 11.52 -11.92
C ARG A 108 -1.66 11.48 -11.85
N GLU A 109 -1.00 12.63 -12.02
CA GLU A 109 0.46 12.72 -11.89
C GLU A 109 0.92 12.41 -10.47
N PHE A 110 0.21 12.93 -9.46
CA PHE A 110 0.48 12.64 -8.05
C PHE A 110 0.42 11.14 -7.75
N PHE A 111 -0.65 10.45 -8.17
CA PHE A 111 -0.81 9.01 -7.97
C PHE A 111 0.25 8.22 -8.73
N LYS A 112 0.56 8.58 -9.98
CA LYS A 112 1.64 7.95 -10.75
C LYS A 112 2.98 8.03 -10.00
N ARG A 113 3.33 9.23 -9.53
CA ARG A 113 4.57 9.45 -8.76
C ARG A 113 4.61 8.64 -7.46
N LYS A 114 3.48 8.50 -6.76
CA LYS A 114 3.38 7.70 -5.52
C LYS A 114 3.49 6.20 -5.80
N ILE A 115 2.89 5.72 -6.88
CA ILE A 115 3.03 4.33 -7.34
C ILE A 115 4.49 4.04 -7.66
N ASP A 116 5.15 4.89 -8.46
CA ASP A 116 6.56 4.73 -8.82
C ASP A 116 7.48 4.76 -7.58
N PHE A 117 7.18 5.63 -6.62
CA PHE A 117 7.90 5.68 -5.35
C PHE A 117 7.78 4.37 -4.57
N LEU A 118 6.55 3.84 -4.42
CA LEU A 118 6.31 2.56 -3.74
C LEU A 118 6.99 1.41 -4.46
N THR A 119 6.91 1.33 -5.80
CA THR A 119 7.59 0.31 -6.61
C THR A 119 9.09 0.31 -6.32
N LYS A 120 9.74 1.47 -6.36
CA LYS A 120 11.17 1.61 -6.04
C LYS A 120 11.52 1.20 -4.61
N GLN A 121 10.64 1.42 -3.64
CA GLN A 121 10.88 0.95 -2.27
C GLN A 121 10.79 -0.57 -2.19
N MET A 122 9.81 -1.19 -2.86
CA MET A 122 9.69 -2.65 -2.91
C MET A 122 10.90 -3.30 -3.61
N GLU A 123 11.35 -2.73 -4.74
CA GLU A 123 12.53 -3.22 -5.48
C GLU A 123 13.82 -3.19 -4.65
N LYS A 124 13.96 -2.25 -3.71
CA LYS A 124 15.11 -2.21 -2.79
C LYS A 124 15.07 -3.31 -1.73
N ILE A 125 13.87 -3.70 -1.30
CA ILE A 125 13.67 -4.69 -0.23
C ILE A 125 13.75 -6.11 -0.78
N GLN A 126 13.31 -6.32 -2.02
CA GLN A 126 13.24 -7.63 -2.68
C GLN A 126 14.58 -8.40 -2.71
N PRO A 127 15.73 -7.81 -3.10
CA PRO A 127 17.02 -8.51 -3.07
C PRO A 127 17.46 -8.79 -1.62
N ALA A 128 17.26 -7.85 -0.69
CA ALA A 128 17.58 -8.07 0.72
C ALA A 128 16.78 -9.25 1.33
N LEU A 129 15.54 -9.44 0.89
CA LEU A 129 14.73 -10.60 1.29
C LEU A 129 15.26 -11.91 0.68
N GLN A 130 15.66 -11.89 -0.59
CA GLN A 130 16.24 -13.06 -1.27
C GLN A 130 17.58 -13.48 -0.66
N ASP A 131 18.46 -12.52 -0.39
CA ASP A 131 19.76 -12.74 0.25
C ASP A 131 19.58 -13.36 1.64
N LYS A 132 18.63 -12.86 2.44
CA LYS A 132 18.32 -13.43 3.77
C LYS A 132 17.69 -14.81 3.68
N HIS A 133 16.85 -15.07 2.68
CA HIS A 133 16.33 -16.41 2.42
C HIS A 133 17.43 -17.39 2.01
N ALA A 134 18.43 -16.94 1.25
CA ALA A 134 19.58 -17.75 0.85
C ALA A 134 20.52 -18.03 2.04
N MET A 135 20.72 -17.05 2.95
CA MET A 135 21.50 -17.23 4.18
C MET A 135 20.86 -18.22 5.18
N LYS A 136 19.56 -18.47 5.04
CA LYS A 136 18.82 -19.44 5.84
C LYS A 136 18.97 -20.89 5.36
N GLN A 137 19.26 -21.11 4.06
CA GLN A 137 19.44 -22.44 3.45
C GLN A 137 20.87 -22.96 3.69
#